data_AF-A0A7J6R2D2-F1
#
_entry.id   AF-A0A7J6R2D2-F1
#
_cell.length_a   1.000
_cell.length_b   1.000
_cell.length_c   1.000
_cell.angle_alpha   90.00
_cell.angle_beta   90.00
_cell.angle_gamma   90.00
#
_symmetry.space_group_name_H-M   'P 1'
#
loop_
_entity.id
_entity.type
_entity.pdbx_description
1 polymer ?
#
loop_
_entity_poly.entity_id
_entity_poly.type
_entity_poly.pdbx_seq_one_letter_code
_entity_poly.pdbx_strand_id
1 'polypeptide(L)'
;QGDLERDKGMPLSPMHDRYVPDNVKLSKCQVGFIDVLVLPLYQVLAQMLPDLVNGECLPNLQLSRQYYATREDFAPVEGADIGNGLRSSLAKQMSKIKSFNTSKVVAALKLALRLAWRHQPVLSASISRKKG
;
A
#
# COMPACT_ATOMS: atom_id res chain seq x y z
N GLN A 1 17.24 -15.52 -4.47
CA GLN A 1 17.66 -16.94 -4.43
C GLN A 1 17.79 -17.51 -5.84
N GLY A 2 16.74 -17.54 -6.66
CA GLY A 2 16.82 -18.14 -8.00
C GLY A 2 17.88 -17.55 -8.93
N ASP A 3 18.14 -16.24 -8.91
CA ASP A 3 19.25 -15.66 -9.70
C ASP A 3 20.60 -16.22 -9.28
N LEU A 4 20.83 -16.38 -7.98
CA LEU A 4 22.09 -16.93 -7.46
C LEU A 4 22.22 -18.41 -7.80
N GLU A 5 21.12 -19.16 -7.77
CA GLU A 5 21.09 -20.56 -8.22
C GLU A 5 21.43 -20.65 -9.70
N ARG A 6 20.87 -19.75 -10.54
CA ARG A 6 21.18 -19.64 -11.97
C ARG A 6 22.65 -19.30 -12.22
N ASP A 7 23.16 -18.27 -11.56
CA ASP A 7 24.54 -17.80 -11.72
C ASP A 7 25.57 -18.85 -11.30
N LYS A 8 25.21 -19.68 -10.31
CA LYS A 8 26.05 -20.79 -9.83
C LYS A 8 25.82 -22.11 -10.57
N GLY A 9 24.94 -22.14 -11.58
CA GLY A 9 24.59 -23.36 -12.32
C GLY A 9 23.91 -24.43 -11.47
N MET A 10 23.26 -24.06 -10.37
CA MET A 10 22.49 -24.96 -9.52
C MET A 10 21.05 -25.13 -10.06
N PRO A 11 20.40 -26.28 -9.81
CA PRO A 11 18.97 -26.42 -10.08
C PRO A 11 18.17 -25.34 -9.37
N LEU A 12 17.27 -24.69 -10.09
CA LEU A 12 16.42 -23.63 -9.54
C LEU A 12 15.43 -24.22 -8.54
N SER A 13 15.34 -23.59 -7.37
CA SER A 13 14.35 -23.96 -6.38
C SER A 13 12.94 -23.71 -6.94
N PRO A 14 11.95 -24.57 -6.60
CA PRO A 14 10.56 -24.33 -6.98
C PRO A 14 10.13 -22.92 -6.59
N MET A 15 9.33 -22.26 -7.44
CA MET A 15 8.85 -20.89 -7.21
C MET A 15 9.90 -19.77 -7.24
N HIS A 16 11.19 -20.08 -7.42
CA HIS A 16 12.27 -19.08 -7.38
C HIS A 16 12.71 -18.59 -8.75
N ASP A 17 12.07 -19.02 -9.84
CA ASP A 17 12.41 -18.56 -11.19
C ASP A 17 11.45 -17.47 -11.70
N ARG A 18 11.88 -16.20 -11.62
CA ARG A 18 11.09 -15.07 -12.14
C ARG A 18 11.05 -14.97 -13.68
N TYR A 19 11.89 -15.73 -14.38
CA TYR A 19 12.01 -15.65 -15.84
C TYR A 19 11.10 -16.64 -16.56
N VAL A 20 10.50 -17.60 -15.84
CA VAL A 20 9.59 -18.58 -16.43
C VAL A 20 8.13 -18.25 -16.04
N PRO A 21 7.34 -17.68 -16.98
CA PRO A 21 5.95 -17.23 -16.74
C PRO A 21 5.06 -18.28 -16.08
N ASP A 22 5.18 -19.53 -16.53
CA ASP A 22 4.25 -20.59 -16.16
C ASP A 22 4.61 -21.28 -14.85
N ASN A 23 5.84 -21.09 -14.36
CA ASN A 23 6.33 -21.71 -13.13
C ASN A 23 6.05 -20.87 -11.88
N VAL A 24 5.84 -19.55 -12.01
CA VAL A 24 5.65 -18.64 -10.88
C VAL A 24 4.39 -17.82 -11.07
N LYS A 25 3.24 -18.49 -10.90
CA LYS A 25 1.94 -17.83 -10.78
C LYS A 25 1.75 -17.34 -9.35
N LEU A 26 2.23 -16.13 -9.05
CA LEU A 26 2.24 -15.54 -7.70
C LEU A 26 0.84 -15.62 -7.08
N SER A 27 -0.19 -15.17 -7.78
CA SER A 27 -1.59 -15.23 -7.34
C SER A 27 -2.00 -16.65 -6.96
N LYS A 28 -1.73 -17.63 -7.83
CA LYS A 28 -2.08 -19.03 -7.58
C LYS A 28 -1.34 -19.59 -6.36
N CYS A 29 -0.06 -19.26 -6.22
CA CYS A 29 0.78 -19.75 -5.13
C CYS A 29 0.43 -19.10 -3.80
N GLN A 30 0.04 -17.83 -3.78
CA GLN A 30 -0.47 -17.16 -2.59
C GLN A 30 -1.79 -17.79 -2.13
N VAL A 31 -2.74 -18.02 -3.05
CA VAL A 31 -4.00 -18.71 -2.71
C VAL A 31 -3.73 -20.11 -2.16
N GLY A 32 -2.87 -20.90 -2.84
CA GLY A 32 -2.51 -22.24 -2.38
C GLY A 32 -1.80 -22.24 -1.02
N PHE A 33 -0.89 -21.31 -0.78
CA PHE A 33 -0.19 -21.19 0.51
C PHE A 33 -1.17 -20.81 1.63
N ILE A 34 -2.10 -19.90 1.37
CA ILE A 34 -3.13 -19.53 2.33
C ILE A 34 -4.03 -20.73 2.65
N ASP A 35 -4.50 -21.45 1.64
CA ASP A 35 -5.47 -22.54 1.84
C ASP A 35 -4.86 -23.77 2.52
N VAL A 36 -3.60 -24.09 2.21
CA VAL A 36 -2.94 -25.32 2.68
C VAL A 36 -2.21 -25.13 4.01
N LEU A 37 -1.66 -23.94 4.26
CA LEU A 37 -0.82 -23.70 5.45
C LEU A 37 -1.38 -22.62 6.38
N VAL A 38 -1.61 -21.42 5.86
CA VAL A 38 -1.92 -20.27 6.73
C VAL A 38 -3.30 -20.41 7.38
N LEU A 39 -4.34 -20.77 6.61
CA LEU A 39 -5.69 -20.87 7.13
C LEU A 39 -5.82 -21.97 8.21
N PRO A 40 -5.32 -23.22 8.01
CA PRO A 40 -5.31 -24.22 9.07
C PRO A 40 -4.57 -23.77 10.33
N LEU A 41 -3.44 -23.07 10.18
CA LEU A 41 -2.70 -22.53 11.32
C LEU A 41 -3.54 -21.51 12.11
N TYR A 42 -4.18 -20.57 11.42
CA TYR A 42 -5.03 -19.57 12.07
C TYR A 42 -6.30 -20.19 12.69
N GLN A 43 -6.83 -21.27 12.12
CA GLN A 43 -7.94 -22.02 12.73
C GLN A 43 -7.54 -22.66 14.07
N VAL A 44 -6.31 -23.18 14.19
CA VAL A 44 -5.79 -23.67 15.46
C VAL A 44 -5.53 -22.52 16.43
N LEU A 45 -4.94 -21.42 15.96
CA LEU A 45 -4.73 -20.23 16.80
C LEU A 45 -6.04 -19.62 17.33
N ALA A 46 -7.13 -19.71 16.57
CA ALA A 46 -8.46 -19.27 17.00
C ALA A 46 -8.97 -20.01 18.24
N GLN A 47 -8.49 -21.22 18.50
CA GLN A 47 -8.83 -21.97 19.72
C GLN A 47 -8.16 -21.39 20.96
N MET A 48 -7.02 -20.71 20.80
CA MET A 48 -6.28 -20.09 21.90
C MET A 48 -6.61 -18.61 22.09
N LEU A 49 -6.87 -17.88 20.99
CA LEU A 49 -7.09 -16.43 20.97
C LEU A 49 -8.31 -16.08 20.10
N PRO A 50 -9.52 -16.51 20.49
CA PRO A 50 -10.70 -16.41 19.62
C PRO A 50 -11.06 -14.97 19.26
N ASP A 51 -10.96 -14.03 20.19
CA ASP A 51 -11.40 -12.65 19.96
C ASP A 51 -10.55 -11.95 18.90
N LEU A 52 -9.22 -12.04 19.02
CA LEU A 52 -8.29 -11.45 18.05
C LEU A 52 -8.36 -12.17 16.70
N VAL A 53 -8.36 -13.51 16.72
CA VAL A 53 -8.22 -14.28 15.51
C VAL A 53 -9.51 -14.27 14.69
N ASN A 54 -10.67 -14.45 15.32
CA ASN A 54 -11.95 -14.42 14.62
C ASN A 54 -12.39 -12.98 14.32
N GLY A 55 -12.07 -12.03 15.21
CA GLY A 55 -12.48 -10.63 15.06
C GLY A 55 -11.69 -9.89 13.98
N GLU A 56 -10.39 -10.15 13.86
CA GLU A 56 -9.55 -9.39 12.93
C GLU A 56 -8.74 -10.25 11.97
N CYS A 57 -8.05 -11.28 12.46
CA CYS A 57 -7.08 -11.98 11.63
C CYS A 57 -7.72 -12.78 10.49
N LEU A 58 -8.72 -13.62 10.78
CA LEU A 58 -9.38 -14.45 9.77
C LEU A 58 -10.12 -13.61 8.72
N PRO A 59 -10.88 -12.55 9.08
CA PRO A 59 -11.45 -11.64 8.09
C PRO A 59 -10.40 -11.01 7.16
N ASN A 60 -9.29 -10.53 7.71
CA ASN A 60 -8.21 -9.94 6.91
C ASN A 60 -7.50 -10.97 6.02
N LEU A 61 -7.33 -12.20 6.51
CA LEU A 61 -6.78 -13.32 5.75
C LEU A 61 -7.70 -13.69 4.56
N GLN A 62 -9.01 -13.69 4.79
CA GLN A 62 -10.01 -13.92 3.73
C GLN A 62 -9.97 -12.84 2.66
N LEU A 63 -9.87 -11.56 3.04
CA LEU A 63 -9.71 -10.46 2.08
C LEU A 63 -8.42 -10.59 1.26
N SER A 64 -7.31 -10.95 1.91
CA SER A 64 -6.03 -11.18 1.24
C SER A 64 -6.11 -12.34 0.25
N ARG A 65 -6.76 -13.44 0.64
CA ARG A 65 -7.00 -14.58 -0.24
C ARG A 65 -7.84 -14.20 -1.46
N GLN A 66 -8.94 -13.47 -1.26
CA GLN A 66 -9.81 -12.99 -2.35
C GLN A 66 -9.08 -12.04 -3.30
N TYR A 67 -8.22 -11.18 -2.76
CA TYR A 67 -7.37 -10.30 -3.54
C TYR A 67 -6.46 -11.06 -4.50
N TYR A 68 -5.79 -12.13 -4.03
CA TYR A 68 -4.96 -12.96 -4.90
C TYR A 68 -5.78 -13.84 -5.85
N ALA A 69 -6.97 -14.29 -5.44
CA ALA A 69 -7.83 -15.12 -6.29
C ALA A 69 -8.40 -14.37 -7.51
N THR A 70 -8.59 -13.05 -7.40
CA THR A 70 -9.14 -12.22 -8.48
C THR A 70 -8.07 -11.55 -9.35
N ARG A 71 -6.78 -11.70 -9.00
CA ARG A 71 -5.67 -11.14 -9.78
C ARG A 71 -5.14 -12.16 -10.78
N GLU A 72 -5.15 -11.78 -12.04
CA GLU A 72 -4.29 -12.41 -13.04
C GLU A 72 -2.84 -12.02 -12.78
N ASP A 73 -1.95 -13.01 -12.81
CA ASP A 73 -0.51 -12.75 -12.77
C ASP A 73 -0.12 -12.00 -14.03
N PHE A 74 0.51 -10.83 -13.88
CA PHE A 74 1.02 -10.08 -15.02
C PHE A 74 2.01 -10.96 -15.77
N ALA A 75 1.79 -11.16 -17.07
CA ALA A 75 2.73 -11.85 -17.94
C ALA A 75 4.14 -11.26 -17.74
N PRO A 76 5.19 -12.09 -17.68
CA PRO A 76 6.53 -11.59 -17.53
C PRO A 76 6.83 -10.71 -18.72
N VAL A 77 7.26 -9.50 -18.42
CA VAL A 77 7.63 -8.53 -19.44
C VAL A 77 8.92 -9.03 -20.07
N GLU A 78 8.81 -9.63 -21.27
CA GLU A 78 9.98 -9.96 -22.07
C GLU A 78 10.84 -8.68 -22.22
N GLY A 79 12.05 -8.72 -21.66
CA GLY A 79 13.08 -7.70 -21.90
C GLY A 79 12.89 -6.34 -21.23
N ALA A 80 12.08 -6.18 -20.17
CA ALA A 80 11.99 -4.89 -19.51
C ALA A 80 13.17 -4.59 -18.58
N ASP A 81 14.06 -3.75 -19.09
CA ASP A 81 14.88 -2.79 -18.40
C ASP A 81 14.05 -1.98 -17.36
N ILE A 82 13.82 -2.59 -16.18
CA ILE A 82 12.92 -2.09 -15.11
C ILE A 82 13.27 -0.66 -14.68
N GLY A 83 14.53 -0.24 -14.89
CA GLY A 83 15.00 1.11 -14.62
C GLY A 83 14.30 2.19 -15.44
N ASN A 84 13.96 1.93 -16.70
CA ASN A 84 13.41 2.95 -17.61
C ASN A 84 11.88 3.10 -17.50
N GLY A 85 11.17 2.00 -17.20
CA GLY A 85 9.72 2.02 -16.98
C GLY A 85 9.30 2.76 -15.70
N LEU A 86 10.02 2.51 -14.59
CA LEU A 86 9.75 3.22 -13.33
C LEU A 86 10.09 4.71 -13.44
N ARG A 87 11.22 5.04 -14.08
CA ARG A 87 11.66 6.44 -14.28
C ARG A 87 10.70 7.21 -15.18
N SER A 88 10.20 6.62 -16.25
CA SER A 88 9.23 7.27 -17.15
C SER A 88 7.85 7.44 -16.49
N SER A 89 7.40 6.45 -15.73
CA SER A 89 6.13 6.52 -14.97
C SER A 89 6.21 7.57 -13.84
N LEU A 90 7.33 7.61 -13.11
CA LEU A 90 7.60 8.63 -12.10
C LEU A 90 7.69 10.03 -12.74
N ALA A 91 8.40 10.18 -13.86
CA ALA A 91 8.50 11.45 -14.57
C ALA A 91 7.14 11.96 -15.07
N LYS A 92 6.25 11.05 -15.51
CA LYS A 92 4.88 11.37 -15.94
C LYS A 92 3.96 11.73 -14.76
N GLN A 93 4.14 11.09 -13.61
CA GLN A 93 3.47 11.49 -12.36
C GLN A 93 3.97 12.86 -11.88
N MET A 94 5.28 13.10 -11.89
CA MET A 94 5.89 14.36 -11.47
C MET A 94 5.55 15.53 -12.41
N SER A 95 5.39 15.28 -13.71
CA SER A 95 4.96 16.33 -14.67
C SER A 95 3.52 16.76 -14.42
N LYS A 96 2.64 15.84 -13.98
CA LYS A 96 1.26 16.15 -13.60
C LYS A 96 1.17 16.99 -12.33
N ILE A 97 2.15 16.87 -11.43
CA ILE A 97 2.24 17.64 -10.18
C ILE A 97 2.77 19.08 -10.42
N LYS A 98 3.53 19.31 -11.49
CA LYS A 98 4.06 20.65 -11.84
C LYS A 98 2.99 21.70 -12.16
N SER A 99 1.72 21.33 -12.37
CA SER A 99 0.64 22.29 -12.59
C SER A 99 0.03 22.87 -11.29
N PHE A 100 0.53 22.48 -10.12
CA PHE A 100 0.06 23.04 -8.84
C PHE A 100 0.64 24.44 -8.64
N ASN A 101 -0.12 25.47 -9.01
CA ASN A 101 0.27 26.86 -8.85
C ASN A 101 0.16 27.26 -7.37
N THR A 102 1.28 27.12 -6.66
CA THR A 102 1.44 27.49 -5.24
C THR A 102 1.01 28.93 -4.96
N SER A 103 1.21 29.86 -5.90
CA SER A 103 0.79 31.25 -5.75
C SER A 103 -0.73 31.41 -5.66
N LYS A 104 -1.52 30.59 -6.37
CA LYS A 104 -2.99 30.62 -6.29
C LYS A 104 -3.50 30.12 -4.93
N VAL A 105 -2.87 29.07 -4.40
CA VAL A 105 -3.25 28.51 -3.09
C VAL A 105 -2.90 29.47 -1.96
N VAL A 106 -1.73 30.10 -2.01
CA VAL A 106 -1.32 31.12 -1.04
C VAL A 106 -2.23 32.34 -1.11
N ALA A 107 -2.65 32.77 -2.30
CA ALA A 107 -3.59 33.88 -2.45
C ALA A 107 -4.97 33.56 -1.86
N ALA A 108 -5.49 32.35 -2.12
CA ALA A 108 -6.77 31.89 -1.57
C ALA A 108 -6.72 31.80 -0.03
N LEU A 109 -5.63 31.27 0.53
CA LEU A 109 -5.45 31.15 1.99
C LEU A 109 -5.38 32.53 2.67
N LYS A 110 -4.66 33.48 2.06
CA LYS A 110 -4.58 34.88 2.54
C LYS A 110 -5.95 35.57 2.50
N LEU A 111 -6.74 35.33 1.45
CA LEU A 111 -8.09 35.88 1.34
C LEU A 111 -9.03 35.29 2.40
N ALA A 112 -9.00 33.97 2.60
CA ALA A 112 -9.79 33.28 3.60
C ALA A 112 -9.48 33.77 5.01
N LEU A 113 -8.19 33.94 5.36
CA LEU A 113 -7.82 34.57 6.63
C LEU A 113 -8.38 35.99 6.73
N ARG A 114 -8.16 36.85 5.72
CA ARG A 114 -8.66 38.24 5.78
C ARG A 114 -10.17 38.32 6.00
N LEU A 115 -10.94 37.43 5.38
CA LEU A 115 -12.39 37.36 5.57
C LEU A 115 -12.78 36.85 6.96
N ALA A 116 -12.09 35.83 7.47
CA ALA A 116 -12.31 35.31 8.82
C ALA A 116 -12.01 36.34 9.92
N TRP A 117 -10.99 37.18 9.71
CA TRP A 117 -10.65 38.27 10.62
C TRP A 117 -11.58 39.49 10.49
N ARG A 118 -12.30 39.65 9.38
CA ARG A 118 -13.27 40.74 9.17
C ARG A 118 -14.62 40.52 9.87
N HIS A 119 -14.87 39.30 10.34
CA HIS A 119 -16.16 38.87 10.91
C HIS A 119 -16.10 38.49 12.39
N GLN A 120 -15.06 38.88 13.14
CA GLN A 120 -15.07 38.71 14.60
C GLN A 120 -16.04 39.73 15.24
N PRO A 121 -17.17 39.32 15.84
CA PRO A 121 -17.96 40.24 16.66
C PRO A 121 -17.13 40.61 17.89
N VAL A 122 -17.08 41.90 18.20
CA VAL A 122 -16.39 42.45 19.37
C VAL A 122 -17.05 41.88 20.63
N LEU A 123 -16.49 40.80 21.19
CA LEU A 123 -16.79 40.38 22.54
C LEU A 123 -15.90 41.17 23.49
N SER A 124 -16.46 42.27 23.98
CA SER A 124 -15.88 43.09 25.03
C SER A 124 -15.80 42.33 26.35
N ALA A 125 -14.68 42.54 27.05
CA ALA A 125 -14.56 42.65 28.50
C ALA A 125 -14.99 41.46 29.37
N SER A 126 -14.01 40.85 30.04
CA SER A 126 -13.92 40.78 31.52
C SER A 126 -12.89 39.74 31.95
N ILE A 127 -11.60 40.08 31.99
CA ILE A 127 -10.61 39.31 32.76
C ILE A 127 -10.45 40.02 34.10
N SER A 128 -11.18 39.50 35.08
CA SER A 128 -11.05 39.83 36.50
C SER A 128 -9.72 39.28 37.02
N ARG A 129 -8.93 40.15 37.65
CA ARG A 129 -7.75 39.82 38.45
C ARG A 129 -8.09 38.74 39.47
N LYS A 130 -7.31 37.66 39.52
CA LYS A 130 -6.99 36.95 40.77
C LYS A 130 -5.78 36.03 40.58
N LYS A 131 -4.71 36.33 41.32
CA LYS A 131 -3.69 35.46 41.93
C LYS A 131 -2.73 36.45 42.63
N GLY A 132 -2.59 36.47 43.95
CA GLY A 132 -2.56 35.34 44.88
C GLY A 132 -1.13 34.85 44.90
#